data_AF-A0A3Q8RPA1-F1
#
_entry.id   AF-A0A3Q8RPA1-F1
#
_cell.length_a   1.000
_cell.length_b   1.000
_cell.length_c   1.000
_cell.angle_alpha   90.00
_cell.angle_beta   90.00
_cell.angle_gamma   90.00
#
_symmetry.space_group_name_H-M   'P 1'
#
loop_
_entity.id
_entity.type
_entity.pdbx_description
1 polymer ?
#
loop_
_entity_poly.entity_id
_entity_poly.type
_entity_poly.pdbx_seq_one_letter_code
_entity_poly.pdbx_strand_id
1 'polypeptide(L)'
;MKKLFSIFVLLCCFYSCKTEEKKTPVNPLTVPFNERPTPQLPNNNTSSVNIVGGAHYICPKKCDGGTSSVQGTACPVCKTPLAHNQGFHNTQNKNSNSPISTPATQTASGPNAAGQYHYTCTNGCAGGADTTGKCNSCGGSLAHNAAFHN
;
A
#
# COMPACT_ATOMS: atom_id res chain seq x y z
N MET A 1 -16.05 -58.27 -48.71
CA MET A 1 -15.19 -57.13 -48.30
C MET A 1 -15.86 -56.17 -47.30
N LYS A 2 -16.75 -56.65 -46.41
CA LYS A 2 -17.45 -55.78 -45.43
C LYS A 2 -17.09 -56.07 -43.96
N LYS A 3 -16.42 -57.20 -43.70
CA LYS A 3 -16.01 -57.63 -42.33
C LYS A 3 -14.59 -57.21 -41.94
N LEU A 4 -13.76 -56.80 -42.91
CA LEU A 4 -12.41 -56.28 -42.65
C LEU A 4 -12.42 -54.82 -42.16
N PHE A 5 -13.42 -54.02 -42.56
CA PHE A 5 -13.55 -52.63 -42.09
C PHE A 5 -13.99 -52.53 -40.63
N SER A 6 -14.72 -53.52 -40.11
CA SER A 6 -15.22 -53.48 -38.73
C SER A 6 -14.14 -53.76 -37.69
N ILE A 7 -13.03 -54.40 -38.08
CA ILE A 7 -11.93 -54.74 -37.18
C ILE A 7 -10.97 -53.54 -37.02
N PHE A 8 -10.82 -52.73 -38.07
CA PHE A 8 -9.93 -51.55 -38.03
C PHE A 8 -10.50 -50.40 -37.17
N VAL A 9 -11.83 -50.25 -37.13
CA VAL A 9 -12.50 -49.23 -36.30
C VAL A 9 -12.44 -49.56 -34.80
N LEU A 10 -12.42 -50.84 -34.43
CA LEU A 10 -12.33 -51.25 -33.02
C LEU A 10 -10.91 -51.08 -32.44
N LEU A 11 -9.87 -51.15 -33.29
CA LEU A 11 -8.47 -51.02 -32.87
C LEU A 11 -8.08 -49.55 -32.59
N CYS A 12 -8.76 -48.58 -33.22
CA CYS A 12 -8.54 -47.15 -32.95
C CYS A 12 -9.12 -46.67 -31.61
N CYS A 13 -10.07 -47.42 -31.01
CA CYS A 13 -10.68 -47.04 -29.73
C CYS A 13 -9.80 -47.35 -28.51
N PHE A 14 -8.79 -48.23 -28.64
CA PHE A 14 -7.88 -48.57 -27.52
C PHE A 14 -6.63 -47.67 -27.47
N TYR A 15 -6.36 -46.87 -28.50
CA TYR A 15 -5.18 -45.98 -28.54
C TYR A 15 -5.45 -44.57 -27.96
N SER A 16 -6.68 -44.28 -27.52
CA SER A 16 -7.04 -43.01 -26.87
C SER A 16 -6.98 -43.03 -25.35
N CYS A 17 -6.48 -44.11 -24.72
CA CYS A 17 -6.01 -44.04 -23.34
C CYS A 17 -4.68 -43.28 -23.31
N LYS A 18 -4.78 -41.95 -23.46
CA LYS A 18 -3.73 -41.04 -23.04
C LYS A 18 -3.55 -41.30 -21.55
N THR A 19 -2.42 -41.88 -21.18
CA THR A 19 -2.00 -42.02 -19.79
C THR A 19 -1.92 -40.62 -19.21
N GLU A 20 -2.98 -40.20 -18.54
CA GLU A 20 -2.88 -39.08 -17.62
C GLU A 20 -2.06 -39.60 -16.46
N GLU A 21 -0.79 -39.20 -16.44
CA GLU A 21 0.02 -39.39 -15.24
C GLU A 21 -0.74 -38.72 -14.10
N LYS A 22 -1.25 -39.55 -13.18
CA LYS A 22 -1.80 -39.09 -11.91
C LYS A 22 -0.69 -38.30 -11.23
N LYS A 23 -0.70 -36.98 -11.39
CA LYS A 23 0.22 -36.05 -10.71
C LYS A 23 0.03 -36.29 -9.22
N THR A 24 0.90 -37.10 -8.65
CA THR A 24 1.11 -37.13 -7.22
C THR A 24 1.39 -35.68 -6.80
N PRO A 25 0.77 -35.19 -5.72
CA PRO A 25 1.09 -33.86 -5.21
C PRO A 25 2.56 -33.88 -4.78
N VAL A 26 3.44 -33.42 -5.67
CA VAL A 26 4.85 -33.23 -5.40
C VAL A 26 4.96 -31.99 -4.52
N ASN A 27 5.40 -32.22 -3.28
CA ASN A 27 5.76 -31.14 -2.38
C ASN A 27 6.83 -30.27 -3.08
N PRO A 28 6.58 -28.97 -3.29
CA PRO A 28 7.48 -28.08 -4.04
C PRO A 28 8.86 -27.88 -3.38
N LEU A 29 9.10 -28.48 -2.20
CA LEU A 29 10.41 -28.52 -1.55
C LEU A 29 11.31 -29.66 -2.02
N THR A 30 10.81 -30.63 -2.81
CA THR A 30 11.57 -31.85 -3.16
C THR A 30 12.09 -31.88 -4.60
N VAL A 31 11.87 -30.82 -5.40
CA VAL A 31 12.25 -30.76 -6.83
C VAL A 31 13.43 -29.79 -7.02
N PRO A 32 14.46 -30.13 -7.84
CA PRO A 32 15.54 -29.21 -8.18
C PRO A 32 15.01 -27.89 -8.76
N PHE A 33 15.63 -26.78 -8.38
CA PHE A 33 15.15 -25.43 -8.73
C PHE A 33 14.93 -25.22 -10.24
N ASN A 34 15.72 -25.88 -11.08
CA ASN A 34 15.64 -25.78 -12.54
C ASN A 34 14.47 -26.54 -13.18
N GLU A 35 13.78 -27.42 -12.45
CA GLU A 35 12.64 -28.21 -12.94
C GLU A 35 11.32 -27.79 -12.28
N ARG A 36 11.36 -26.81 -11.38
CA ARG A 36 10.15 -26.27 -10.74
C ARG A 36 9.35 -25.49 -11.78
N PRO A 37 8.08 -25.87 -12.06
CA PRO A 37 7.20 -25.02 -12.83
C PRO A 37 7.14 -23.65 -12.15
N THR A 38 7.46 -22.59 -12.89
CA THR A 38 7.21 -21.24 -12.38
C THR A 38 5.73 -21.17 -12.04
N PRO A 39 5.36 -20.73 -10.83
CA PRO A 39 3.97 -20.43 -10.56
C PRO A 39 3.55 -19.37 -11.56
N GLN A 40 2.76 -19.72 -12.57
CA GLN A 40 2.00 -18.71 -13.28
C GLN A 40 1.07 -18.14 -12.21
N LEU A 41 1.36 -16.90 -11.79
CA LEU A 41 0.33 -16.05 -11.20
C LEU A 41 -0.89 -16.16 -12.13
N PRO A 42 -2.13 -16.19 -11.60
CA PRO A 42 -3.33 -16.14 -12.40
C PRO A 42 -3.32 -14.82 -13.20
N ASN A 43 -2.67 -14.86 -14.35
CA ASN A 43 -2.51 -13.76 -15.28
C ASN A 43 -3.78 -13.77 -16.13
N ASN A 44 -4.87 -13.28 -15.55
CA ASN A 44 -6.02 -12.92 -16.34
C ASN A 44 -5.83 -11.46 -16.73
N ASN A 45 -5.07 -11.28 -17.80
CA ASN A 45 -4.87 -10.01 -18.48
C ASN A 45 -6.22 -9.52 -18.99
N THR A 46 -6.80 -8.53 -18.33
CA THR A 46 -7.61 -7.48 -18.97
C THR A 46 -7.94 -6.42 -17.93
N SER A 47 -7.23 -5.29 -18.02
CA SER A 47 -7.26 -4.14 -17.11
C SER A 47 -6.29 -4.27 -15.95
N SER A 48 -5.01 -3.96 -16.17
CA SER A 48 -4.12 -3.57 -15.08
C SER A 48 -4.17 -2.05 -14.95
N VAL A 49 -4.47 -1.57 -13.75
CA VAL A 49 -4.34 -0.13 -13.45
C VAL A 49 -2.99 0.08 -12.76
N ASN A 50 -2.36 1.24 -12.96
CA ASN A 50 -1.08 1.56 -12.31
C ASN A 50 -1.15 2.94 -11.65
N ILE A 51 -1.97 3.04 -10.61
CA ILE A 51 -2.12 4.25 -9.78
C ILE A 51 -1.27 4.06 -8.52
N VAL A 52 -0.16 4.80 -8.42
CA VAL A 52 0.69 4.81 -7.22
C VAL A 52 -0.08 5.42 -6.04
N GLY A 53 -0.11 4.72 -4.90
CA GLY A 53 -0.85 5.16 -3.70
C GLY A 53 -2.38 5.08 -3.80
N GLY A 54 -2.91 4.50 -4.89
CA GLY A 54 -4.35 4.22 -5.04
C GLY A 54 -4.77 2.93 -4.32
N ALA A 55 -6.05 2.56 -4.38
CA ALA A 55 -6.54 1.29 -3.83
C ALA A 55 -5.96 0.06 -4.54
N HIS A 56 -5.96 -1.10 -3.89
CA HIS A 56 -5.38 -2.35 -4.41
C HIS A 56 -6.15 -2.89 -5.63
N TYR A 57 -7.48 -2.78 -5.62
CA TYR A 57 -8.34 -3.10 -6.76
C TYR A 57 -9.18 -1.89 -7.14
N ILE A 58 -9.26 -1.58 -8.45
CA ILE A 58 -9.90 -0.38 -8.98
C ILE A 58 -10.82 -0.73 -10.15
N CYS A 59 -11.99 -0.10 -10.23
CA CYS A 59 -12.91 -0.29 -11.34
C CYS A 59 -12.33 0.29 -12.64
N PRO A 60 -12.17 -0.50 -13.72
CA PRO A 60 -11.63 0.01 -14.98
C PRO A 60 -12.54 1.05 -15.65
N LYS A 61 -13.82 1.09 -15.28
CA LYS A 61 -14.78 2.10 -15.72
C LYS A 61 -14.81 3.37 -14.84
N LYS A 62 -13.95 3.43 -13.80
CA LYS A 62 -13.81 4.59 -12.90
C LYS A 62 -15.12 5.04 -12.24
N CYS A 63 -16.00 4.09 -11.91
CA CYS A 63 -17.22 4.40 -11.16
C CYS A 63 -16.90 4.83 -9.72
N ASP A 64 -17.71 5.74 -9.16
CA ASP A 64 -17.62 6.11 -7.75
C ASP A 64 -17.83 4.88 -6.85
N GLY A 65 -17.00 4.77 -5.79
CA GLY A 65 -16.98 3.59 -4.93
C GLY A 65 -16.44 2.32 -5.60
N GLY A 66 -15.87 2.42 -6.80
CA GLY A 66 -15.27 1.32 -7.54
C GLY A 66 -13.88 0.91 -7.02
N THR A 67 -13.66 0.83 -5.72
CA THR A 67 -12.37 0.43 -5.13
C THR A 67 -12.55 -0.67 -4.08
N SER A 68 -11.55 -1.53 -3.92
CA SER A 68 -11.56 -2.60 -2.91
C SER A 68 -10.13 -3.01 -2.53
N SER A 69 -9.98 -3.58 -1.34
CA SER A 69 -8.77 -4.28 -0.89
C SER A 69 -8.81 -5.78 -1.18
N VAL A 70 -9.97 -6.32 -1.57
CA VAL A 70 -10.24 -7.77 -1.67
C VAL A 70 -10.24 -8.23 -3.12
N GLN A 71 -9.44 -9.26 -3.40
CA GLN A 71 -9.39 -9.89 -4.72
C GLN A 71 -10.75 -10.44 -5.14
N GLY A 72 -11.10 -10.25 -6.42
CA GLY A 72 -12.35 -10.79 -6.99
C GLY A 72 -13.60 -9.99 -6.65
N THR A 73 -13.47 -8.83 -5.99
CA THR A 73 -14.59 -7.91 -5.78
C THR A 73 -15.10 -7.37 -7.11
N ALA A 74 -16.43 -7.32 -7.28
CA ALA A 74 -17.08 -6.66 -8.40
C ALA A 74 -17.47 -5.21 -8.03
N CYS A 75 -17.46 -4.32 -9.02
CA CYS A 75 -17.82 -2.92 -8.81
C CYS A 75 -19.29 -2.81 -8.40
N PRO A 76 -19.64 -2.09 -7.32
CA PRO A 76 -21.03 -1.98 -6.89
C PRO A 76 -21.92 -1.28 -7.92
N VAL A 77 -21.34 -0.40 -8.74
CA VAL A 77 -22.03 0.38 -9.77
C VAL A 77 -22.22 -0.42 -11.06
N CYS A 78 -21.13 -0.81 -11.73
CA CYS A 78 -21.20 -1.41 -13.06
C CYS A 78 -21.08 -2.93 -13.08
N LYS A 79 -20.96 -3.58 -11.91
CA LYS A 79 -20.81 -5.04 -11.71
C LYS A 79 -19.60 -5.68 -12.40
N THR A 80 -18.76 -4.89 -13.05
CA THR A 80 -17.50 -5.33 -13.66
C THR A 80 -16.51 -5.74 -12.56
N PRO A 81 -15.75 -6.84 -12.71
CA PRO A 81 -14.67 -7.19 -11.79
C PRO A 81 -13.67 -6.04 -11.66
N LEU A 82 -13.22 -5.76 -10.45
CA LEU A 82 -12.19 -4.74 -10.24
C LEU A 82 -10.85 -5.24 -10.78
N ALA A 83 -10.14 -4.33 -11.44
CA ALA A 83 -8.81 -4.51 -11.96
C ALA A 83 -7.77 -4.47 -10.85
N HIS A 84 -6.75 -5.32 -10.94
CA HIS A 84 -5.59 -5.23 -10.04
C HIS A 84 -4.80 -3.94 -10.32
N ASN A 85 -4.53 -3.18 -9.26
CA ASN A 85 -3.72 -1.97 -9.34
C ASN A 85 -2.26 -2.28 -9.00
N GLN A 86 -1.41 -2.45 -10.02
CA GLN A 86 0.00 -2.72 -9.82
C GLN A 86 0.72 -1.59 -9.06
N GLY A 87 0.21 -0.34 -9.19
CA GLY A 87 0.75 0.84 -8.51
C GLY A 87 0.60 0.79 -6.99
N PHE A 88 -0.32 -0.02 -6.46
CA PHE A 88 -0.49 -0.23 -5.03
C PHE A 88 0.77 -0.80 -4.35
N HIS A 89 1.49 -1.69 -5.03
CA HIS A 89 2.75 -2.25 -4.52
C HIS A 89 3.97 -1.36 -4.77
N ASN A 90 3.82 -0.36 -5.65
CA ASN A 90 4.84 0.65 -5.92
C ASN A 90 4.65 1.89 -5.04
N THR A 91 3.76 1.83 -4.05
CA THR A 91 3.67 2.86 -3.03
C THR A 91 4.98 2.85 -2.26
N GLN A 92 5.91 3.74 -2.63
CA GLN A 92 7.04 4.03 -1.76
C GLN A 92 6.44 4.46 -0.44
N ASN A 93 6.72 3.67 0.58
CA ASN A 93 6.35 3.95 1.93
C ASN A 93 7.02 5.29 2.28
N LYS A 94 6.32 6.40 2.10
CA LYS A 94 6.63 7.65 2.78
C LYS A 94 6.23 7.54 4.25
N ASN A 95 6.45 6.38 4.88
CA ASN A 95 6.90 6.41 6.24
C ASN A 95 8.29 7.02 6.18
N SER A 96 8.33 8.30 6.52
CA SER A 96 9.54 8.85 7.10
C SER A 96 9.90 7.91 8.25
N ASN A 97 10.89 7.04 8.04
CA ASN A 97 11.61 6.37 9.11
C ASN A 97 12.39 7.45 9.88
N SER A 98 11.67 8.40 10.47
CA SER A 98 12.21 9.14 11.59
C SER A 98 12.12 8.18 12.78
N PRO A 99 13.19 8.00 13.56
CA PRO A 99 13.07 7.26 14.81
C PRO A 99 11.92 7.85 15.62
N ILE A 100 11.07 6.98 16.17
CA ILE A 100 10.12 7.38 17.22
C ILE A 100 10.98 7.94 18.35
N SER A 101 11.03 9.27 18.43
CA SER A 101 11.58 9.95 19.60
C SER A 101 10.48 9.88 20.64
N THR A 102 10.78 9.27 21.78
CA THR A 102 10.10 9.60 23.02
C THR A 102 9.99 11.13 23.09
N PRO A 103 8.84 11.74 23.45
CA PRO A 103 8.80 13.17 23.69
C PRO A 103 9.82 13.47 24.79
N ALA A 104 11.01 13.94 24.40
CA ALA A 104 11.88 14.61 25.33
C ALA A 104 11.05 15.82 25.78
N THR A 105 10.82 15.93 27.09
CA THR A 105 10.37 17.20 27.67
C THR A 105 11.33 18.25 27.15
N GLN A 106 10.88 19.06 26.18
CA GLN A 106 11.67 20.16 25.67
C GLN A 106 11.95 21.04 26.88
N THR A 107 13.20 21.07 27.33
CA THR A 107 13.67 22.09 28.24
C THR A 107 13.25 23.41 27.61
N ALA A 108 12.47 24.20 28.35
CA ALA A 108 12.09 25.54 27.95
C ALA A 108 13.34 26.24 27.42
N SER A 109 13.32 26.59 26.14
CA SER A 109 14.43 27.26 25.51
C SER A 109 14.50 28.65 26.14
N GLY A 110 15.72 29.10 26.45
CA GLY A 110 15.88 30.49 26.85
C GLY A 110 15.52 31.43 25.70
N PRO A 111 15.68 32.74 25.91
CA PRO A 111 15.72 33.66 24.78
C PRO A 111 16.82 33.25 23.78
N ASN A 112 16.68 33.68 22.52
CA ASN A 112 17.71 33.50 21.49
C ASN A 112 19.00 34.26 21.85
N ALA A 113 20.05 34.11 21.03
CA ALA A 113 21.34 34.77 21.27
C ALA A 113 21.26 36.32 21.33
N ALA A 114 20.19 36.92 20.79
CA ALA A 114 19.92 38.35 20.85
C ALA A 114 18.98 38.74 22.01
N GLY A 115 18.70 37.82 22.93
CA GLY A 115 17.89 38.07 24.13
C GLY A 115 16.37 38.09 23.89
N GLN A 116 15.90 37.66 22.72
CA GLN A 116 14.47 37.65 22.39
C GLN A 116 13.81 36.32 22.74
N TYR A 117 12.59 36.36 23.29
CA TYR A 117 11.76 35.18 23.52
C TYR A 117 10.82 34.92 22.35
N HIS A 118 10.42 33.66 22.15
CA HIS A 118 9.50 33.25 21.09
C HIS A 118 8.09 33.84 21.27
N TYR A 119 7.65 33.95 22.53
CA TYR A 119 6.42 34.61 22.93
C TYR A 119 6.69 35.69 23.97
N THR A 120 6.22 36.92 23.73
CA THR A 120 6.46 38.09 24.58
C THR A 120 5.17 38.69 25.13
N CYS A 121 5.27 39.39 26.27
CA CYS A 121 4.12 40.02 26.90
C CYS A 121 3.71 41.29 26.15
N THR A 122 2.44 41.35 25.74
CA THR A 122 1.85 42.54 25.09
C THR A 122 1.78 43.77 26.00
N ASN A 123 1.78 43.58 27.31
CA ASN A 123 1.82 44.65 28.31
C ASN A 123 3.25 45.15 28.60
N GLY A 124 4.28 44.65 27.91
CA GLY A 124 5.65 45.11 28.08
C GLY A 124 6.38 44.60 29.34
N CYS A 125 5.90 43.52 29.96
CA CYS A 125 6.64 42.88 31.05
C CYS A 125 7.96 42.28 30.55
N ALA A 126 8.99 42.32 31.40
CA ALA A 126 10.26 41.66 31.12
C ALA A 126 10.10 40.13 31.02
N GLY A 127 10.83 39.51 30.09
CA GLY A 127 10.80 38.06 29.86
C GLY A 127 9.80 37.61 28.78
N GLY A 128 9.59 36.30 28.71
CA GLY A 128 8.71 35.66 27.73
C GLY A 128 8.61 34.15 27.93
N ALA A 129 8.13 33.43 26.93
CA ALA A 129 8.01 31.98 26.95
C ALA A 129 8.32 31.38 25.58
N ASP A 130 8.58 30.06 25.56
CA ASP A 130 8.77 29.30 24.33
C ASP A 130 7.47 28.90 23.66
N THR A 131 6.39 28.91 24.44
CA THR A 131 5.07 28.46 24.04
C THR A 131 4.03 29.54 24.31
N THR A 132 2.93 29.46 23.57
CA THR A 132 1.73 30.28 23.81
C THR A 132 1.25 30.14 25.24
N GLY A 133 0.79 31.25 25.84
CA GLY A 133 0.29 31.20 27.21
C GLY A 133 0.01 32.56 27.81
N LYS A 134 0.14 32.61 29.13
CA LYS A 134 -0.06 33.80 29.96
C LYS A 134 1.28 34.27 30.49
N CYS A 135 1.49 35.57 30.55
CA CYS A 135 2.67 36.19 31.14
C CYS A 135 2.68 35.91 32.64
N ASN A 136 3.79 35.36 33.14
CA ASN A 136 3.94 35.05 34.56
C ASN A 136 3.91 36.29 35.47
N SER A 137 4.23 37.47 34.93
CA SER A 137 4.30 38.72 35.70
C SER A 137 2.96 39.45 35.82
N CYS A 138 2.10 39.38 34.79
CA CYS A 138 0.87 40.17 34.75
C CYS A 138 -0.40 39.38 34.36
N GLY A 139 -0.27 38.10 34.02
CA GLY A 139 -1.38 37.28 33.54
C GLY A 139 -1.89 37.66 32.13
N GLY A 140 -1.30 38.67 31.47
CA GLY A 140 -1.66 39.05 30.10
C GLY A 140 -1.33 37.95 29.09
N SER A 141 -2.00 37.93 27.94
CA SER A 141 -1.70 36.96 26.88
C SER A 141 -0.34 37.25 26.25
N LEU A 142 0.45 36.19 26.03
CA LEU A 142 1.69 36.26 25.28
C LEU A 142 1.41 36.27 23.78
N ALA A 143 2.08 37.15 23.05
CA ALA A 143 2.02 37.25 21.60
C ALA A 143 3.28 36.67 20.97
N HIS A 144 3.14 36.11 19.77
CA HIS A 144 4.27 35.59 19.01
C HIS A 144 5.22 36.73 18.60
N ASN A 145 6.52 36.52 18.82
CA ASN A 145 7.57 37.47 18.47
C ASN A 145 8.30 37.02 17.20
N ALA A 146 7.97 37.64 16.07
CA ALA A 146 8.57 37.29 14.78
C ALA A 146 10.10 37.50 14.73
N ALA A 147 10.64 38.43 15.53
CA ALA A 147 12.08 38.70 15.56
C ALA A 147 12.90 37.55 16.16
N PHE A 148 12.26 36.60 16.85
CA PHE A 148 12.93 35.43 17.43
C PHE A 148 13.64 34.56 16.38
N HIS A 149 13.13 34.55 15.15
CA HIS A 149 13.58 33.67 14.05
C HIS A 149 14.53 34.34 13.05
N ASN A 150 14.99 35.58 13.32
CA ASN A 150 15.98 36.29 12.50
C ASN A 150 17.40 36.02 12.98
#